data_AF-A0A847BL57-F1
#
_entry.id   AF-A0A847BL57-F1
#
_cell.length_a   1.000
_cell.length_b   1.000
_cell.length_c   1.000
_cell.angle_alpha   90.00
_cell.angle_beta   90.00
_cell.angle_gamma   90.00
#
_symmetry.space_group_name_H-M   'P 1'
#
loop_
_entity.id
_entity.type
_entity.pdbx_description
1 polymer ?
#
loop_
_entity_poly.entity_id
_entity_poly.type
_entity_poly.pdbx_seq_one_letter_code
_entity_poly.pdbx_strand_id
1 'polypeptide(L)' 'ALQERLLNRATESEEVIQSRLKEAWAEMNSALEFDYLVVNDNLLQAVRDIESIYWAEKHRTSRLFIDGTQ' A
#
# COMPACT_ATOMS: atom_id res chain seq x y z
N ALA A 1 -1.82 13.81 -4.84
CA ALA A 1 -0.60 14.26 -4.14
C ALA A 1 0.65 13.49 -4.61
N LEU A 2 0.48 12.42 -5.38
CA LEU A 2 1.55 11.71 -6.10
C LEU A 2 2.31 12.56 -7.16
N GLN A 3 1.61 13.46 -7.86
CA GLN A 3 2.19 14.27 -8.95
C GLN A 3 3.20 15.32 -8.46
N GLU A 4 2.92 15.99 -7.34
CA GLU A 4 3.87 16.95 -6.72
C GLU A 4 5.08 16.26 -6.07
N ARG A 5 4.94 14.99 -5.68
CA ARG A 5 6.04 14.19 -5.10
C ARG A 5 7.02 13.71 -6.16
N LEU A 6 6.53 13.43 -7.37
CA LEU A 6 7.36 13.09 -8.52
C LEU A 6 8.14 14.31 -9.04
N LEU A 7 7.54 15.50 -9.02
CA LEU A 7 8.17 16.76 -9.46
C LEU A 7 9.35 17.22 -8.57
N ASN A 8 9.31 16.93 -7.27
CA ASN A 8 10.35 17.37 -6.31
C ASN A 8 11.62 16.51 -6.32
N ARG A 9 11.65 15.42 -7.09
CA ARG A 9 12.85 14.60 -7.32
C ARG A 9 13.31 14.87 -8.74
N ALA A 10 13.99 16.00 -8.95
CA ALA A 10 14.46 16.49 -10.25
C ALA A 10 15.42 15.51 -10.95
N THR A 11 14.92 14.38 -11.46
CA THR A 11 15.73 13.35 -12.13
C THR A 11 14.97 12.42 -13.06
N GLU A 12 13.64 12.52 -13.15
CA GLU A 12 12.85 11.62 -14.00
C GLU A 12 11.99 12.45 -14.96
N SER A 13 12.21 12.26 -16.26
CA SER A 13 11.51 12.98 -17.32
C SER A 13 10.06 12.50 -17.45
N GLU A 14 9.20 13.29 -18.12
CA GLU A 14 7.77 13.01 -18.32
C GLU A 14 7.52 11.58 -18.84
N GLU A 15 8.44 11.04 -19.66
CA GLU A 15 8.36 9.67 -20.17
C GLU A 15 8.50 8.60 -19.08
N VAL A 16 9.32 8.86 -18.05
CA VAL A 16 9.57 7.93 -16.94
C VAL A 16 8.37 7.87 -15.99
N ILE A 17 7.68 8.99 -15.78
CA ILE A 17 6.43 9.04 -15.02
C ILE A 17 5.34 8.24 -15.73
N GLN A 18 5.21 8.39 -17.05
CA GLN A 18 4.25 7.64 -17.85
C GLN A 18 4.59 6.13 -17.89
N SER A 19 5.88 5.77 -17.94
CA SER A 19 6.31 4.37 -17.86
C SER A 19 5.95 3.74 -16.51
N ARG A 20 6.24 4.43 -15.40
CA ARG A 20 5.93 3.96 -14.04
C ARG A 20 4.43 3.86 -13.79
N LEU A 21 3.63 4.80 -14.29
CA LEU A 21 2.17 4.70 -14.20
C LEU A 21 1.67 3.48 -14.99
N LYS A 22 2.20 3.23 -16.19
CA LYS A 22 1.85 2.06 -16.99
C LYS A 22 2.26 0.74 -16.33
N GLU A 23 3.42 0.69 -15.68
CA GLU A 23 3.88 -0.44 -14.87
C GLU A 23 2.97 -0.65 -13.64
N ALA A 24 2.61 0.42 -12.93
CA ALA A 24 1.67 0.36 -11.81
C ALA A 24 0.30 -0.19 -12.23
N TRP A 25 -0.21 0.22 -13.41
CA TRP A 25 -1.44 -0.34 -13.99
C TRP A 25 -1.33 -1.83 -14.35
N ALA A 26 -0.15 -2.30 -14.78
CA ALA A 26 0.08 -3.73 -15.02
C ALA A 26 0.16 -4.53 -13.71
N GLU A 27 0.69 -3.93 -12.64
CA GLU A 27 0.71 -4.51 -11.29
C GLU A 27 -0.65 -4.48 -10.58
N MET A 28 -1.60 -3.63 -10.99
CA MET A 28 -2.96 -3.58 -10.40
C MET A 28 -3.73 -4.90 -10.50
N ASN A 29 -3.42 -5.77 -11.47
CA ASN A 29 -3.97 -7.13 -11.50
C ASN A 29 -3.46 -7.99 -10.34
N SER A 30 -2.21 -7.79 -9.90
CA SER A 30 -1.64 -8.45 -8.72
C SER A 30 -2.12 -7.80 -7.43
N ALA A 31 -2.49 -6.51 -7.45
CA ALA A 31 -3.08 -5.83 -6.28
C ALA A 31 -4.39 -6.49 -5.81
N LEU A 32 -5.13 -7.16 -6.70
CA LEU A 32 -6.31 -7.95 -6.35
C LEU A 32 -5.98 -9.23 -5.56
N GLU A 33 -4.72 -9.66 -5.53
CA GLU A 33 -4.25 -10.82 -4.77
C GLU A 33 -3.90 -10.49 -3.31
N PHE A 34 -3.89 -9.20 -2.93
CA PHE A 34 -3.57 -8.74 -1.58
C PHE A 34 -4.85 -8.32 -0.83
N ASP A 35 -4.85 -8.54 0.49
CA ASP A 35 -6.00 -8.20 1.35
C ASP A 35 -6.18 -6.69 1.56
N TYR A 36 -5.10 -5.91 1.43
CA TYR A 36 -5.07 -4.47 1.72
C TYR A 36 -4.20 -3.70 0.73
N LEU A 37 -4.67 -2.52 0.32
CA LEU A 37 -3.93 -1.55 -0.49
C LEU A 37 -3.71 -0.27 0.33
N VAL A 38 -2.46 0.18 0.44
CA VAL A 38 -2.10 1.44 1.11
C VAL A 38 -1.44 2.39 0.13
N VAL A 39 -2.03 3.57 -0.05
CA VAL A 39 -1.50 4.61 -0.94
C VAL A 39 -0.57 5.53 -0.16
N ASN A 40 0.73 5.49 -0.48
CA ASN A 40 1.74 6.34 0.16
C ASN A 40 1.81 7.75 -0.45
N ASP A 41 0.68 8.47 -0.43
CA ASP A 41 0.58 9.87 -0.87
C ASP A 41 0.87 10.88 0.26
N ASN A 42 0.84 10.43 1.51
CA ASN A 42 1.30 11.15 2.69
C ASN A 42 1.97 10.15 3.65
N LEU A 43 3.20 10.43 4.09
CA LEU A 43 3.97 9.47 4.90
C LEU A 43 3.31 9.21 6.25
N LEU A 44 2.90 10.29 6.95
CA LEU A 44 2.26 10.17 8.25
C LEU A 44 0.90 9.46 8.15
N GLN A 45 0.16 9.69 7.07
CA GLN A 45 -1.10 8.98 6.83
C GLN A 45 -0.86 7.50 6.54
N ALA A 46 0.09 7.17 5.66
CA ALA A 46 0.40 5.80 5.31
C ALA A 46 0.85 4.97 6.53
N VAL A 47 1.63 5.57 7.43
CA VAL A 47 2.00 4.92 8.70
C VAL A 47 0.75 4.62 9.54
N ARG A 48 -0.16 5.58 9.71
CA ARG A 48 -1.41 5.37 10.45
C ARG A 48 -2.29 4.30 9.82
N ASP A 49 -2.36 4.25 8.49
CA ASP A 49 -3.17 3.27 7.77
C ASP A 49 -2.60 1.85 7.99
N ILE A 50 -1.28 1.69 7.94
CA ILE A 50 -0.60 0.42 8.23
C ILE A 50 -0.81 -0.01 9.69
N GLU A 51 -0.66 0.91 10.66
CA GLU A 51 -0.93 0.63 12.08
C GLU A 51 -2.38 0.17 12.29
N SER A 52 -3.32 0.82 11.60
CA SER A 52 -4.75 0.47 11.69
C SER A 52 -5.02 -0.94 11.18
N ILE A 53 -4.44 -1.30 10.03
CA ILE A 53 -4.53 -2.66 9.47
C ILE A 53 -3.93 -3.68 10.44
N TYR A 54 -2.74 -3.40 11.00
CA TYR A 54 -2.09 -4.29 11.95
C TYR A 54 -2.97 -4.60 13.17
N TRP A 55 -3.55 -3.56 13.78
CA TRP A 55 -4.43 -3.74 14.92
C TRP A 55 -5.73 -4.44 14.55
N ALA A 56 -6.34 -4.13 13.41
CA ALA A 56 -7.53 -4.83 12.95
C ALA A 56 -7.27 -6.34 12.77
N GLU A 57 -6.14 -6.69 12.17
CA GLU A 57 -5.70 -8.08 12.02
C GLU A 57 -5.44 -8.78 13.35
N LYS A 58 -4.90 -8.08 14.34
CA LYS A 58 -4.70 -8.62 15.70
C LYS A 58 -6.00 -8.92 16.44
N HIS A 59 -7.08 -8.19 16.14
CA HIS A 59 -8.38 -8.37 16.77
C HIS A 59 -9.33 -9.28 16.00
N ARG A 60 -8.90 -9.92 14.89
CA ARG A 60 -9.73 -10.90 14.19
C ARG A 60 -10.00 -12.12 15.07
N THR A 61 -11.27 -12.47 15.22
CA THR A 61 -11.73 -13.65 16.00
C THR A 61 -11.18 -14.96 15.45
N SER A 62 -10.84 -15.03 14.15
CA SER A 62 -10.17 -16.19 13.55
C SER A 62 -8.82 -16.52 14.20
N ARG A 63 -8.15 -15.55 14.84
CA ARG A 63 -6.90 -15.77 15.58
C ARG A 63 -7.10 -16.42 16.95
N LEU A 64 -8.31 -16.38 17.52
CA LEU A 64 -8.62 -17.01 18.80
C LEU A 64 -8.60 -18.54 18.72
N PHE A 65 -8.70 -19.11 17.52
CA PHE A 65 -8.80 -20.55 17.29
C PHE A 65 -7.46 -21.22 16.94
N ILE A 66 -6.33 -20.49 17.01
CA ILE A 66 -5.02 -21.02 16.60
C ILE A 66 -4.23 -21.62 17.78
N ASP A 67 -4.51 -21.21 19.02
CA ASP A 67 -3.98 -21.85 20.23
C ASP A 67 -4.95 -22.93 20.73
N GLY A 68 -5.00 -24.05 20.00
CA GLY A 68 -5.72 -25.26 20.39
C GLY A 68 -5.02 -26.02 21.52
N THR A 69 -4.78 -25.38 22.67
CA THR A 69 -4.60 -26.12 23.92
C THR A 69 -5.97 -26.53 24.44
N GLN A 70 -6.35 -27.77 24.13
CA GLN A 70 -7.14 -28.61 25.03
C GLN A 70 -6.24 -29.71 25.57
#